data_AF-A0A3M1TW69-F1
#
_entry.id   AF-A0A3M1TW69-F1
#
_cell.length_a   1.000
_cell.length_b   1.000
_cell.length_c   1.000
_cell.angle_alpha   90.00
_cell.angle_beta   90.00
_cell.angle_gamma   90.00
#
_symmetry.space_group_name_H-M   'P 1'
#
loop_
_entity.id
_entity.type
_entity.pdbx_description
1 polymer ?
#
loop_
_entity_poly.entity_id
_entity_poly.type
_entity_poly.pdbx_seq_one_letter_code
_entity_poly.pdbx_strand_id
1 'polypeptide(L)' 'RALRGAFSVPPRARTQVRGRRILLVDDVLTTGATARAATRALLAAGAAHVDLACLARAL' A
#
# COMPACT_ATOMS: atom_id res chain seq x y z
N ARG A 1 9.89 5.71 -11.33
CA ARG A 1 11.04 4.77 -11.41
C ARG A 1 11.62 4.46 -10.01
N ALA A 2 11.73 5.44 -9.10
CA ALA A 2 12.36 5.30 -7.78
C ALA A 2 11.76 4.24 -6.83
N LEU A 3 10.45 3.96 -6.88
CA LEU A 3 9.78 3.10 -5.88
C LEU A 3 9.34 1.72 -6.39
N ARG A 4 9.85 1.28 -7.55
CA ARG A 4 9.59 -0.09 -8.03
C ARG A 4 10.34 -1.08 -7.13
N GLY A 5 9.62 -2.03 -6.53
CA GLY A 5 10.23 -3.03 -5.63
C GLY A 5 10.56 -2.53 -4.22
N ALA A 6 10.26 -1.27 -3.88
CA ALA A 6 10.55 -0.71 -2.56
C ALA A 6 9.72 -1.34 -1.42
N PHE A 7 8.56 -1.92 -1.74
CA PHE A 7 7.67 -2.56 -0.77
C PHE A 7 7.46 -4.02 -1.11
N SER A 8 7.45 -4.88 -0.10
CA SER A 8 7.07 -6.28 -0.19
C SER A 8 6.43 -6.75 1.12
N VAL A 9 5.52 -7.71 1.03
CA VAL A 9 4.99 -8.40 2.22
C VAL A 9 5.83 -9.65 2.46
N PRO A 10 6.49 -9.79 3.62
CA PRO A 10 7.31 -10.96 3.89
C PRO A 10 6.44 -12.23 3.95
N PRO A 11 6.95 -13.40 3.53
CA PRO A 11 6.17 -14.65 3.46
C PRO A 11 5.38 -14.95 4.74
N ARG A 12 6.01 -14.76 5.91
CA ARG A 12 5.40 -14.96 7.23
C ARG A 12 4.17 -14.09 7.52
N ALA A 13 4.02 -12.95 6.84
CA ALA A 13 2.90 -12.02 7.02
C ALA A 13 1.81 -12.17 5.94
N ARG A 14 2.00 -13.03 4.92
CA ARG A 14 1.02 -13.15 3.81
C ARG A 14 -0.35 -13.64 4.27
N THR A 15 -0.40 -14.48 5.30
CA THR A 15 -1.66 -14.95 5.91
C THR A 15 -2.47 -13.81 6.55
N GLN A 16 -1.80 -12.75 7.00
CA GLN A 16 -2.44 -11.57 7.58
C GLN A 16 -2.97 -10.60 6.50
N VAL A 17 -2.49 -10.72 5.27
CA VAL A 17 -2.85 -9.84 4.14
C VAL A 17 -3.87 -10.49 3.20
N ARG A 18 -3.73 -11.80 2.94
CA ARG A 18 -4.53 -12.50 1.92
C ARG A 18 -6.02 -12.44 2.23
N GLY A 19 -6.81 -12.01 1.24
CA GLY A 19 -8.27 -11.88 1.32
C GLY A 19 -8.77 -10.71 2.16
N ARG A 20 -7.88 -9.92 2.78
CA ARG A 20 -8.27 -8.79 3.62
C ARG A 20 -8.50 -7.52 2.80
N ARG A 21 -9.39 -6.66 3.30
CA ARG A 21 -9.50 -5.26 2.89
C ARG A 21 -8.57 -4.44 3.80
N ILE A 22 -7.66 -3.67 3.23
CA ILE A 22 -6.61 -2.96 3.98
C ILE A 22 -6.76 -1.45 3.75
N LEU A 23 -6.70 -0.68 4.83
CA LEU A 23 -6.61 0.78 4.77
C LEU A 23 -5.16 1.19 5.01
N LEU A 24 -4.53 1.81 4.01
CA LEU A 24 -3.28 2.55 4.20
C LEU A 24 -3.62 3.90 4.83
N VAL A 25 -2.85 4.28 5.84
CA VAL A 25 -2.98 5.57 6.52
C VAL A 25 -1.66 6.31 6.35
N ASP A 26 -1.74 7.55 5.88
CA ASP A 26 -0.60 8.45 5.71
C ASP A 26 -1.00 9.86 6.21
N ASP A 27 -0.04 10.73 6.46
CA ASP A 27 -0.33 12.11 6.86
C ASP A 27 -0.66 13.00 5.64
N VAL A 28 0.25 13.05 4.67
CA VAL A 28 0.17 13.92 3.49
C VAL A 28 0.40 13.13 2.21
N LEU A 29 -0.60 13.11 1.35
CA LEU A 29 -0.48 12.56 0.01
C LEU A 29 0.06 13.62 -0.96
N THR A 30 1.27 13.41 -1.48
CA THR A 30 1.85 14.24 -2.55
C THR A 30 1.50 13.66 -3.93
N THR A 31 2.50 13.24 -4.71
CA THR A 31 2.33 12.58 -6.01
C THR A 31 1.61 11.23 -5.92
N GLY A 32 1.56 10.63 -4.71
CA GLY A 32 1.03 9.29 -4.46
C GLY A 32 1.94 8.16 -4.94
N ALA A 33 3.21 8.43 -5.26
CA ALA A 33 4.14 7.39 -5.69
C ALA A 33 4.34 6.32 -4.59
N THR A 34 4.46 6.72 -3.33
CA THR A 34 4.61 5.85 -2.16
C THR A 34 3.37 5.00 -1.94
N ALA A 35 2.20 5.61 -1.79
CA ALA A 35 0.94 4.90 -1.58
C ALA A 35 0.64 3.89 -2.72
N ARG A 36 0.89 4.25 -3.98
CA ARG A 36 0.73 3.32 -5.11
C ARG A 36 1.71 2.16 -5.05
N ALA A 37 2.94 2.37 -4.59
CA ALA A 37 3.92 1.30 -4.46
C ALA A 37 3.56 0.32 -3.33
N ALA A 38 3.14 0.82 -2.17
CA ALA A 38 2.64 0.00 -1.07
C ALA A 38 1.37 -0.78 -1.46
N THR A 39 0.43 -0.11 -2.13
CA THR A 39 -0.81 -0.73 -2.64
C THR A 39 -0.52 -1.92 -3.55
N ARG A 40 0.41 -1.76 -4.51
CA ARG A 40 0.81 -2.87 -5.39
C ARG A 40 1.41 -4.04 -4.62
N ALA A 41 2.24 -3.78 -3.61
CA ALA A 41 2.83 -4.85 -2.80
C ALA A 41 1.78 -5.64 -2.01
N LEU A 42 0.78 -4.95 -1.44
CA LEU A 42 -0.32 -5.58 -0.71
C LEU A 42 -1.25 -6.38 -1.62
N LEU A 43 -1.61 -5.84 -2.78
CA LEU A 43 -2.42 -6.56 -3.77
C LEU A 43 -1.68 -7.79 -4.31
N ALA A 44 -0.38 -7.68 -4.61
CA ALA A 44 0.45 -8.83 -5.01
C ALA A 44 0.58 -9.89 -3.91
N ALA A 45 0.48 -9.49 -2.64
CA ALA A 45 0.45 -10.40 -1.51
C ALA A 45 -0.93 -11.07 -1.30
N GLY A 46 -1.96 -10.63 -2.02
CA GLY A 46 -3.29 -11.22 -2.04
C GLY A 46 -4.36 -10.44 -1.29
N ALA A 47 -4.14 -9.17 -0.96
CA ALA A 47 -5.20 -8.31 -0.41
C ALA A 47 -6.40 -8.26 -1.37
N ALA A 48 -7.61 -8.30 -0.82
CA ALA A 48 -8.84 -8.21 -1.60
C ALA A 48 -9.15 -6.77 -2.03
N HIS A 49 -8.76 -5.80 -1.21
CA HIS A 49 -8.93 -4.36 -1.49
C HIS A 49 -7.89 -3.55 -0.74
N VAL A 50 -7.48 -2.42 -1.30
CA VAL A 50 -6.60 -1.46 -0.62
C VAL A 50 -7.13 -0.05 -0.84
N ASP A 51 -7.50 0.61 0.26
CA ASP A 51 -7.89 2.02 0.31
C ASP A 51 -6.76 2.88 0.89
N LEU A 52 -6.77 4.18 0.64
CA LEU A 52 -5.85 5.15 1.25
C LEU A 52 -6.66 6.24 1.95
N ALA A 53 -6.35 6.48 3.23
CA ALA A 53 -6.77 7.68 3.95
C ALA A 53 -5.53 8.54 4.24
N CYS A 54 -5.65 9.84 4.00
CA CYS A 54 -4.64 10.83 4.37
C CYS A 54 -5.30 12.10 4.90
N LEU A 55 -4.61 12.80 5.80
CA LEU A 55 -5.12 14.04 6.40
C LEU A 55 -5.09 15.20 5.41
N ALA A 56 -4.08 15.26 4.55
CA ALA A 56 -3.95 16.30 3.55
C ALA A 56 -3.47 15.74 2.19
N ARG A 57 -3.74 16.50 1.13
CA ARG A 57 -3.16 16.27 -0.19
C ARG A 57 -2.43 17.53 -0.65
N ALA A 58 -1.14 17.39 -0.96
CA ALA A 58 -0.32 18.44 -1.55
C ALA A 58 -0.21 18.20 -3.05
N LEU A 59 -0.50 19.24 -3.85
CA LEU A 59 -0.44 19.21 -5.31
C LEU A 59 0.94 19.58 -5.82
#